data_AF-A0A949F165-F1
#
_entry.id   AF-A0A949F165-F1
#
_cell.length_a   1.000
_cell.length_b   1.000
_cell.length_c   1.000
_cell.angle_alpha   90.00
_cell.angle_beta   90.00
_cell.angle_gamma   90.00
#
_symmetry.space_group_name_H-M   'P 1'
#
loop_
_entity.id
_entity.type
_entity.pdbx_description
1 polymer ?
#
loop_
_entity_poly.entity_id
_entity_poly.type
_entity_poly.pdbx_seq_one_letter_code
_entity_poly.pdbx_strand_id
1 'polypeptide(L)'
;MSILSLNIKIEDNPRSIKIKDVAIGAKNMRIDFSKAFHFSSRNLTLSAWILAAFSFLSAILGLFRDRLLASNFGASRELSIYAASFRIPDLVYNLLIAGGLSIAFLPVFADYFSRDKKRAWEIASNILNIFIVFLTGLSIVFCIFTPWLIKFIVPGFSLTERQEVINLTRILFLSPVLFGMANILSGVLQYFQKFVALGMAPILYNLGIIFGIIFLSPRMGILGVGV
;
A
#
# COMPACT_ATOMS: atom_id res chain seq x y z
N MET A 1 29.20 5.40 -4.73
CA MET A 1 28.15 4.61 -4.03
C MET A 1 26.81 5.29 -4.34
N SER A 2 26.15 4.86 -5.41
CA SER A 2 24.92 5.51 -5.90
C SER A 2 23.75 5.01 -5.05
N ILE A 3 23.24 5.89 -4.19
CA ILE A 3 22.03 5.64 -3.43
C ILE A 3 20.87 5.68 -4.43
N LEU A 4 20.05 4.63 -4.48
CA LEU A 4 18.81 4.58 -5.24
C LEU A 4 18.00 5.86 -4.97
N SER A 5 17.99 6.80 -5.91
CA SER A 5 17.13 7.97 -5.84
C SER A 5 15.89 7.70 -6.67
N LEU A 6 14.75 7.47 -6.00
CA LEU A 6 13.46 7.51 -6.67
C LEU A 6 13.14 8.97 -6.97
N ASN A 7 12.98 9.27 -8.25
CA ASN A 7 12.57 10.60 -8.72
C ASN A 7 11.10 10.51 -9.10
N ILE A 8 10.22 11.08 -8.28
CA ILE A 8 8.80 11.14 -8.61
C ILE A 8 8.61 12.37 -9.47
N LYS A 9 8.22 12.19 -10.73
CA LYS A 9 7.73 13.29 -11.56
C LYS A 9 6.47 12.85 -12.26
N ILE A 10 5.34 13.46 -11.91
CA ILE A 10 4.13 13.38 -12.74
C ILE A 10 4.24 14.52 -13.74
N GLU A 11 4.19 14.19 -15.04
CA GLU A 11 4.19 15.21 -16.09
C GLU A 11 3.02 16.17 -15.86
N ASP A 12 3.30 17.47 -15.90
CA ASP A 12 2.39 18.58 -15.53
C ASP A 12 1.33 18.81 -16.63
N ASN A 13 0.76 17.71 -17.10
CA ASN A 13 -0.32 17.64 -18.06
C ASN A 13 -1.54 17.14 -17.29
N PRO A 14 -2.64 17.90 -17.23
CA PRO A 14 -3.88 17.46 -16.59
C PRO A 14 -4.46 16.18 -17.21
N ARG A 15 -3.83 15.62 -18.26
CA ARG A 15 -4.29 14.46 -19.03
C ARG A 15 -3.35 13.26 -19.02
N SER A 16 -2.17 13.27 -18.40
CA SER A 16 -1.28 12.08 -18.41
C SER A 16 -0.46 11.92 -17.14
N ILE A 17 -0.59 10.78 -16.47
CA ILE A 17 0.38 10.34 -15.45
C ILE A 17 1.50 9.62 -16.19
N LYS A 18 2.66 10.25 -16.33
CA LYS A 18 3.89 9.56 -16.70
C LYS A 18 4.78 9.50 -15.48
N ILE A 19 5.07 8.32 -14.98
CA ILE A 19 6.15 8.11 -14.01
C ILE A 19 7.44 8.09 -14.83
N LYS A 20 8.13 9.22 -14.93
CA LYS A 20 9.50 9.24 -15.46
C LYS A 20 10.42 8.92 -14.30
N ASP A 21 11.06 7.75 -14.38
CA ASP A 21 12.23 7.34 -13.61
C ASP A 21 11.99 6.72 -12.21
N VAL A 22 11.43 5.51 -12.19
CA VAL A 22 11.79 4.52 -11.16
C VAL A 22 13.10 3.87 -11.59
N ALA A 23 14.23 4.53 -11.30
CA ALA A 23 15.56 3.99 -11.59
C ALA A 23 15.95 2.94 -10.53
N ILE A 24 15.31 1.78 -10.56
CA ILE A 24 15.91 0.55 -10.04
C ILE A 24 16.67 -0.03 -11.23
N GLY A 25 17.99 -0.16 -11.13
CA GLY A 25 18.84 -0.55 -12.25
C GLY A 25 18.45 -1.88 -12.90
N ALA A 26 17.55 -1.83 -13.88
CA ALA A 26 17.39 -2.74 -15.02
C ALA A 26 16.10 -2.39 -15.79
N LYS A 27 16.26 -1.99 -17.05
CA LYS A 27 15.26 -2.00 -18.14
C LYS A 27 13.98 -1.17 -17.91
N ASN A 28 13.89 -0.05 -18.63
CA ASN A 28 12.74 0.85 -18.75
C ASN A 28 11.39 0.11 -18.91
N MET A 29 10.71 -0.21 -17.80
CA MET A 29 9.35 -0.71 -17.82
C MET A 29 8.41 0.50 -17.99
N ARG A 30 7.94 0.70 -19.22
CA ARG A 30 6.94 1.73 -19.55
C ARG A 30 5.56 1.12 -19.34
N ILE A 31 4.93 1.41 -18.22
CA ILE A 31 3.51 1.09 -18.01
C ILE A 31 2.69 2.34 -18.28
N ASP A 32 2.04 2.39 -19.46
CA ASP A 32 1.21 3.51 -19.89
C ASP A 32 -0.25 3.27 -19.49
N PHE A 33 -0.65 3.82 -18.34
CA PHE A 33 -2.03 3.82 -17.88
C PHE A 33 -2.82 5.07 -18.31
N SER A 34 -2.31 5.87 -19.25
CA SER A 34 -2.90 7.18 -19.59
C SER A 34 -4.40 7.11 -19.89
N LYS A 35 -4.85 6.06 -20.59
CA LYS A 35 -6.26 5.89 -20.98
C LYS A 35 -7.23 5.59 -19.83
N ALA A 36 -6.77 5.00 -18.72
CA ALA A 36 -7.64 4.60 -17.61
C ALA A 36 -7.99 5.75 -16.64
N PHE A 37 -7.28 6.88 -16.70
CA PHE A 37 -7.29 7.91 -15.64
C PHE A 37 -7.74 9.31 -16.10
N HIS A 38 -8.50 9.41 -17.21
CA HIS A 38 -8.81 10.70 -17.86
C HIS A 38 -9.93 11.55 -17.25
N PHE A 39 -10.57 11.14 -16.14
CA PHE A 39 -11.56 11.99 -15.47
C PHE A 39 -10.90 12.89 -14.42
N SER A 40 -10.56 14.12 -14.82
CA SER A 40 -10.28 15.22 -13.89
C SER A 40 -11.58 16.00 -13.70
N SER A 41 -12.23 15.81 -12.55
CA SER A 41 -13.50 16.45 -12.22
C SER A 41 -13.25 17.82 -11.62
N ARG A 42 -13.59 18.88 -12.38
CA ARG A 42 -13.54 20.28 -11.89
C ARG A 42 -14.51 20.56 -10.73
N ASN A 43 -15.46 19.66 -10.46
CA ASN A 43 -16.49 19.82 -9.44
C ASN A 43 -16.21 18.91 -8.24
N LEU A 44 -16.05 19.50 -7.05
CA LEU A 44 -15.83 18.79 -5.78
C LEU A 44 -16.88 17.69 -5.52
N THR A 45 -18.14 17.96 -5.83
CA THR A 45 -19.25 17.02 -5.69
C THR A 45 -19.07 15.77 -6.58
N LEU A 46 -18.61 15.94 -7.81
CA LEU A 46 -18.39 14.81 -8.72
C LEU A 46 -17.22 13.94 -8.23
N SER A 47 -16.15 14.58 -7.73
CA SER A 47 -15.02 13.90 -7.11
C SER A 47 -15.44 13.04 -5.92
N ALA A 48 -16.30 13.60 -5.04
CA ALA A 48 -16.85 12.89 -3.89
C ALA A 48 -17.69 11.67 -4.32
N TRP A 49 -18.56 11.83 -5.33
CA TRP A 49 -19.35 10.73 -5.89
C TRP A 49 -18.49 9.63 -6.52
N ILE A 50 -17.44 10.00 -7.25
CA ILE A 50 -16.49 9.05 -7.82
C ILE A 50 -15.85 8.24 -6.69
N LEU A 51 -15.26 8.90 -5.70
CA LEU A 51 -14.64 8.20 -4.57
C LEU A 51 -15.65 7.32 -3.83
N ALA A 52 -16.87 7.82 -3.58
CA ALA A 52 -17.92 7.04 -2.93
C ALA A 52 -18.30 5.78 -3.72
N ALA A 53 -18.44 5.88 -5.05
CA ALA A 53 -18.72 4.74 -5.91
C ALA A 53 -17.58 3.72 -5.90
N PHE A 54 -16.33 4.18 -5.99
CA PHE A 54 -15.15 3.31 -5.89
C PHE A 54 -15.03 2.63 -4.52
N SER A 55 -15.26 3.37 -3.43
CA SER A 55 -15.28 2.83 -2.07
C SER A 55 -16.40 1.82 -1.88
N PHE A 56 -17.59 2.09 -2.41
CA PHE A 56 -18.73 1.16 -2.35
C PHE A 56 -18.44 -0.13 -3.12
N LEU A 57 -17.92 -0.02 -4.34
CA LEU A 57 -17.52 -1.18 -5.14
C LEU A 57 -16.41 -1.98 -4.44
N SER A 58 -15.43 -1.29 -3.87
CA SER A 58 -14.38 -1.92 -3.07
C SER A 58 -14.95 -2.63 -1.84
N ALA A 59 -15.97 -2.09 -1.19
CA ALA A 59 -16.61 -2.72 -0.04
C ALA A 59 -17.35 -4.01 -0.45
N ILE A 60 -18.04 -4.00 -1.60
CA ILE A 60 -18.67 -5.22 -2.16
C ILE A 60 -17.61 -6.29 -2.44
N LEU A 61 -16.50 -5.92 -3.08
CA LEU A 61 -15.40 -6.85 -3.34
C LEU A 61 -14.76 -7.36 -2.05
N GLY A 62 -14.62 -6.51 -1.02
CA GLY A 62 -14.15 -6.90 0.30
C GLY A 62 -15.07 -7.94 0.96
N LEU A 63 -16.39 -7.74 0.91
CA LEU A 63 -17.36 -8.72 1.40
C LEU A 63 -17.25 -10.05 0.64
N PHE A 64 -17.06 -10.00 -0.68
CA PHE A 64 -16.87 -11.19 -1.49
C PHE A 64 -15.57 -11.93 -1.14
N ARG A 65 -14.46 -11.19 -0.99
CA ARG A 65 -13.17 -11.70 -0.51
C ARG A 65 -13.31 -12.38 0.85
N ASP A 66 -13.97 -11.72 1.80
CA ASP A 66 -14.13 -12.25 3.16
C ASP A 66 -15.00 -13.51 3.17
N ARG A 67 -16.04 -13.56 2.32
CA ARG A 67 -16.83 -14.77 2.10
C ARG A 67 -15.99 -15.92 1.52
N LEU A 68 -15.12 -15.63 0.56
CA LEU A 68 -14.22 -16.65 -0.03
C LEU A 68 -13.21 -17.17 1.01
N LEU A 69 -12.65 -16.28 1.84
CA LEU A 69 -11.77 -16.70 2.94
C LEU A 69 -12.53 -17.59 3.93
N ALA A 70 -13.73 -17.19 4.32
CA ALA A 70 -14.57 -17.97 5.22
C ALA A 70 -15.02 -19.31 4.59
N SER A 71 -15.29 -19.39 3.29
CA SER A 71 -15.67 -20.65 2.65
C SER A 71 -14.50 -21.61 2.47
N ASN A 72 -13.31 -21.11 2.14
CA ASN A 72 -12.15 -21.94 1.85
C ASN A 72 -11.44 -22.38 3.14
N PHE A 73 -11.40 -21.52 4.15
CA PHE A 73 -10.64 -21.75 5.38
C PHE A 73 -11.53 -21.88 6.62
N GLY A 74 -12.80 -21.45 6.59
CA GLY A 74 -13.69 -21.49 7.76
C GLY A 74 -13.18 -20.63 8.93
N ALA A 75 -13.73 -20.90 10.12
CA ALA A 75 -13.16 -20.43 11.39
C ALA A 75 -11.93 -21.28 11.79
N SER A 76 -10.97 -21.42 10.88
CA SER A 76 -9.78 -22.23 11.12
C SER A 76 -8.74 -21.51 11.96
N ARG A 77 -7.88 -22.33 12.56
CA ARG A 77 -6.65 -21.87 13.21
C ARG A 77 -5.72 -21.18 12.21
N GLU A 78 -5.69 -21.64 10.95
CA GLU A 78 -4.91 -21.02 9.87
C GLU A 78 -5.34 -19.57 9.59
N LEU A 79 -6.66 -19.30 9.52
CA LEU A 79 -7.14 -17.92 9.33
C LEU A 79 -6.77 -17.02 10.52
N SER A 80 -6.78 -17.58 11.74
CA SER A 80 -6.34 -16.87 12.95
C SER A 80 -4.84 -16.55 12.92
N ILE A 81 -4.02 -17.48 12.42
CA ILE A 81 -2.57 -17.31 12.21
C ILE A 81 -2.31 -16.22 11.15
N TYR A 82 -3.01 -16.30 10.03
CA TYR A 82 -2.95 -15.28 8.98
C TYR A 82 -3.33 -13.91 9.53
N ALA A 83 -4.49 -13.76 10.15
CA ALA A 83 -4.94 -12.48 10.71
C ALA A 83 -3.98 -11.94 11.80
N ALA A 84 -3.41 -12.81 12.63
CA ALA A 84 -2.43 -12.40 13.64
C ALA A 84 -1.13 -11.87 13.02
N SER A 85 -0.72 -12.39 11.85
CA SER A 85 0.52 -11.99 11.18
C SER A 85 0.53 -10.54 10.66
N PHE A 86 -0.65 -9.96 10.43
CA PHE A 86 -0.78 -8.54 10.03
C PHE A 86 -0.68 -7.56 11.19
N ARG A 87 -0.79 -8.01 12.45
CA ARG A 87 -0.91 -7.10 13.60
C ARG A 87 0.26 -6.13 13.74
N ILE A 88 1.50 -6.62 13.60
CA ILE A 88 2.69 -5.75 13.73
C ILE A 88 2.87 -4.87 12.48
N PRO A 89 2.84 -5.40 11.25
CA PRO A 89 2.91 -4.56 10.04
C PRO A 89 1.82 -3.49 10.00
N ASP A 90 0.57 -3.82 10.36
CA ASP A 90 -0.54 -2.89 10.40
C ASP A 90 -0.34 -1.81 11.45
N LEU A 91 0.24 -2.13 12.61
CA LEU A 91 0.57 -1.13 13.62
C LEU A 91 1.57 -0.11 13.07
N VAL A 92 2.63 -0.58 12.39
CA VAL A 92 3.62 0.28 11.73
C VAL A 92 2.95 1.16 10.68
N TYR A 93 2.09 0.58 9.84
CA TYR A 93 1.36 1.32 8.81
C TYR A 93 0.44 2.37 9.43
N ASN A 94 -0.41 1.99 10.38
CA ASN A 94 -1.40 2.88 10.95
C ASN A 94 -0.76 4.05 11.72
N LEU A 95 0.31 3.80 12.45
CA LEU A 95 0.95 4.84 13.26
C LEU A 95 1.78 5.80 12.41
N LEU A 96 2.63 5.28 11.52
CA LEU A 96 3.62 6.10 10.81
C LEU A 96 3.09 6.63 9.49
N ILE A 97 2.28 5.83 8.79
CA ILE A 97 1.85 6.12 7.43
C ILE A 97 0.49 6.79 7.46
N ALA A 98 -0.53 6.09 7.98
CA ALA A 98 -1.89 6.63 8.04
C ALA A 98 -1.98 7.82 9.01
N GLY A 99 -1.42 7.69 10.22
CA GLY A 99 -1.50 8.70 11.27
C GLY A 99 -0.50 9.85 11.16
N GLY A 100 0.66 9.62 10.53
CA GLY A 100 1.72 10.63 10.42
C GLY A 100 1.85 11.20 9.02
N LEU A 101 2.45 10.40 8.12
CA LEU A 101 2.84 10.85 6.80
C LEU A 101 1.66 11.33 5.94
N SER A 102 0.55 10.59 5.93
CA SER A 102 -0.62 10.90 5.09
C SER A 102 -1.19 12.29 5.38
N ILE A 103 -1.22 12.66 6.66
CA ILE A 103 -1.83 13.91 7.16
C ILE A 103 -0.92 15.10 6.82
N ALA A 104 0.39 14.93 6.97
CA ALA A 104 1.35 16.01 6.77
C ALA A 104 1.76 16.20 5.29
N PHE A 105 1.76 15.14 4.49
CA PHE A 105 2.34 15.18 3.15
C PHE A 105 1.59 16.10 2.18
N LEU A 106 0.27 15.92 2.04
CA LEU A 106 -0.53 16.69 1.09
C LEU A 106 -0.44 18.22 1.29
N PRO A 107 -0.63 18.78 2.51
CA PRO A 107 -0.55 20.22 2.70
C PRO A 107 0.86 20.77 2.42
N VAL A 108 1.91 20.05 2.80
CA VAL A 108 3.30 20.44 2.50
C VAL A 108 3.55 20.43 1.00
N PHE A 109 3.17 19.35 0.31
CA PHE A 109 3.33 19.26 -1.13
C PHE A 109 2.55 20.37 -1.85
N ALA A 110 1.32 20.65 -1.42
CA ALA A 110 0.46 21.69 -1.99
C ALA A 110 1.04 23.10 -1.83
N ASP A 111 1.55 23.45 -0.66
CA ASP A 111 2.18 24.77 -0.41
C ASP A 111 3.41 24.96 -1.31
N TYR A 112 4.32 23.98 -1.36
CA TYR A 112 5.49 24.08 -2.23
C TYR A 112 5.10 24.10 -3.71
N PHE A 113 4.13 23.30 -4.15
CA PHE A 113 3.73 23.27 -5.55
C PHE A 113 3.12 24.59 -6.01
N SER A 114 2.42 25.30 -5.12
CA SER A 114 1.85 26.62 -5.40
C SER A 114 2.92 27.72 -5.61
N ARG A 115 4.11 27.55 -5.03
CA ARG A 115 5.21 28.54 -5.06
C ARG A 115 6.27 28.18 -6.10
N ASP A 116 6.72 26.93 -6.08
CA ASP A 116 7.79 26.41 -6.93
C ASP A 116 7.56 24.91 -7.19
N LYS A 117 7.06 24.63 -8.40
CA LYS A 117 6.78 23.27 -8.86
C LYS A 117 8.01 22.37 -8.81
N LYS A 118 9.20 22.88 -9.17
CA LYS A 118 10.42 22.07 -9.19
C LYS A 118 10.78 21.65 -7.76
N ARG A 119 10.74 22.60 -6.84
CA ARG A 119 11.01 22.36 -5.41
C ARG A 119 9.97 21.43 -4.77
N ALA A 120 8.71 21.48 -5.19
CA ALA A 120 7.69 20.54 -4.74
C ALA A 120 8.00 19.09 -5.13
N TRP A 121 8.48 18.85 -6.36
CA TRP A 121 8.91 17.53 -6.81
C TRP A 121 10.17 17.04 -6.11
N GLU A 122 11.12 17.95 -5.84
CA GLU A 122 12.32 17.65 -5.05
C GLU A 122 11.94 17.23 -3.62
N ILE A 123 10.99 17.93 -2.99
CA ILE A 123 10.49 17.59 -1.65
C ILE A 123 9.74 16.26 -1.65
N ALA A 124 8.85 16.02 -2.62
CA ALA A 124 8.15 14.75 -2.73
C ALA A 124 9.12 13.57 -2.86
N SER A 125 10.16 13.73 -3.70
CA SER A 125 11.19 12.71 -3.89
C SER A 125 12.06 12.53 -2.64
N ASN A 126 12.44 13.61 -1.97
CA ASN A 126 13.20 13.55 -0.72
C ASN A 126 12.43 12.87 0.40
N ILE A 127 11.16 13.24 0.59
CA ILE A 127 10.28 12.60 1.56
C ILE A 127 10.13 11.11 1.24
N LEU A 128 9.88 10.75 -0.03
CA LEU A 128 9.80 9.35 -0.45
C LEU A 128 11.07 8.58 -0.11
N ASN A 129 12.24 9.08 -0.50
CA ASN A 129 13.51 8.39 -0.27
C ASN A 129 13.81 8.23 1.22
N ILE A 130 13.64 9.29 2.03
CA ILE A 130 13.82 9.24 3.48
C ILE A 130 12.87 8.23 4.10
N PHE A 131 11.60 8.25 3.69
CA PHE A 131 10.58 7.39 4.27
C PHE A 131 10.77 5.93 3.90
N ILE A 132 11.19 5.63 2.66
CA ILE A 132 11.56 4.27 2.24
C ILE A 132 12.72 3.75 3.08
N VAL A 133 13.80 4.53 3.21
CA VAL A 133 14.97 4.12 4.00
C VAL A 133 14.58 3.91 5.46
N PHE A 134 13.82 4.84 6.04
CA PHE A 134 13.35 4.76 7.41
C PHE A 134 12.45 3.54 7.64
N LEU A 135 11.41 3.35 6.83
CA LEU A 135 10.50 2.22 6.95
C LEU A 135 11.20 0.89 6.69
N THR A 136 12.14 0.83 5.76
CA THR A 136 12.90 -0.40 5.48
C THR A 136 13.78 -0.75 6.68
N GLY A 137 14.51 0.23 7.23
CA GLY A 137 15.29 0.04 8.44
C GLY A 137 14.43 -0.42 9.63
N LEU A 138 13.30 0.25 9.83
CA LEU A 138 12.35 -0.10 10.89
C LEU A 138 11.74 -1.50 10.69
N SER A 139 11.41 -1.86 9.45
CA SER A 139 10.87 -3.18 9.10
C SER A 139 11.90 -4.28 9.35
N ILE A 140 13.19 -4.03 9.06
CA ILE A 140 14.28 -4.97 9.40
C ILE A 140 14.39 -5.15 10.92
N VAL A 141 14.36 -4.05 11.68
CA VAL A 141 14.39 -4.10 13.15
C VAL A 141 13.21 -4.93 13.67
N PHE A 142 11.98 -4.64 13.25
CA PHE A 142 10.82 -5.41 13.69
C PHE A 142 10.85 -6.86 13.22
N CYS A 143 11.37 -7.16 12.02
CA CYS A 143 11.56 -8.52 11.51
C CYS A 143 12.47 -9.36 12.44
N ILE A 144 13.52 -8.74 12.99
CA ILE A 144 14.42 -9.36 13.97
C ILE A 144 13.70 -9.56 15.31
N PHE A 145 12.98 -8.56 15.81
CA PHE A 145 12.27 -8.60 17.10
C PHE A 145 10.92 -9.32 17.06
N THR A 146 10.44 -9.75 15.89
CA THR A 146 9.14 -10.43 15.71
C THR A 146 8.93 -11.59 16.68
N PRO A 147 9.89 -12.51 16.92
CA PRO A 147 9.69 -13.64 17.82
C PRO A 147 9.43 -13.24 19.28
N TRP A 148 9.90 -12.06 19.69
CA TRP A 148 9.65 -11.54 21.02
C TRP A 148 8.28 -10.85 21.10
N LEU A 149 7.96 -10.02 20.09
CA LEU A 149 6.69 -9.27 20.03
C LEU A 149 5.47 -10.19 19.92
N ILE A 150 5.55 -11.25 19.09
CA ILE A 150 4.45 -12.19 18.86
C ILE A 150 4.00 -12.91 20.14
N LYS A 151 4.91 -13.11 21.11
CA LYS A 151 4.56 -13.72 22.42
C LYS A 151 3.50 -12.92 23.18
N PHE A 152 3.51 -11.59 23.04
CA PHE A 152 2.54 -10.70 23.70
C PHE A 152 1.26 -10.53 22.89
N ILE A 153 1.34 -10.64 21.55
CA ILE A 153 0.20 -10.42 20.65
C ILE A 153 -0.71 -11.66 20.61
N VAL A 154 -0.15 -12.86 20.66
CA VAL A 154 -0.89 -14.14 20.60
C VAL A 154 -0.51 -15.09 21.74
N PRO A 155 -0.85 -14.76 23.00
CA PRO A 155 -0.48 -15.59 24.15
C PRO A 155 -1.09 -17.01 24.07
N GLY A 156 -2.28 -17.16 23.49
CA GLY A 156 -2.99 -18.45 23.38
C GLY A 156 -2.59 -19.35 22.20
N PHE A 157 -1.51 -19.04 21.48
CA PHE A 157 -1.04 -19.84 20.35
C PHE A 157 0.01 -20.85 20.79
N SER A 158 -0.01 -22.05 20.20
CA SER A 158 1.00 -23.09 20.40
C SER A 158 2.35 -22.65 19.83
N LEU A 159 3.42 -23.40 20.15
CA LEU A 159 4.76 -23.07 19.64
C LEU A 159 4.85 -23.14 18.11
N THR A 160 4.18 -24.11 17.49
CA THR A 160 4.17 -24.27 16.02
C THR A 160 3.41 -23.12 15.36
N GLU A 161 2.24 -22.76 15.88
CA GLU A 161 1.43 -21.66 15.37
C GLU A 161 2.14 -20.31 15.50
N ARG A 162 2.81 -20.07 16.63
CA ARG A 162 3.63 -18.85 16.81
C ARG A 162 4.74 -18.78 15.77
N GLN A 163 5.37 -19.90 15.42
CA GLN A 163 6.40 -19.93 14.39
C GLN A 163 5.85 -19.59 13.00
N GLU A 164 4.65 -20.07 12.67
CA GLU A 164 3.97 -19.70 11.43
C GLU A 164 3.63 -18.21 11.38
N VAL A 165 3.07 -17.66 12.47
CA VAL A 165 2.79 -16.22 12.59
C VAL A 165 4.08 -15.43 12.39
N ILE A 166 5.20 -15.81 13.04
CA ILE A 166 6.50 -15.16 12.87
C ILE A 166 6.94 -15.17 11.40
N ASN A 167 6.91 -16.32 10.74
CA ASN A 167 7.35 -16.45 9.35
C ASN A 167 6.51 -15.59 8.40
N LEU A 168 5.19 -15.63 8.55
CA LEU A 168 4.26 -14.79 7.79
C LEU A 168 4.50 -13.30 8.04
N THR A 169 4.64 -12.90 9.29
CA THR A 169 4.85 -11.50 9.69
C THR A 169 6.12 -10.94 9.06
N ARG A 170 7.19 -11.75 8.99
CA ARG A 170 8.46 -11.38 8.35
C ARG A 170 8.31 -11.09 6.86
N ILE A 171 7.50 -11.88 6.15
CA ILE A 171 7.18 -11.64 4.73
C ILE A 171 6.35 -10.35 4.59
N LEU A 172 5.36 -10.17 5.48
CA LEU A 172 4.45 -9.04 5.45
C LEU A 172 5.10 -7.70 5.83
N PHE A 173 6.30 -7.67 6.42
CA PHE A 173 7.04 -6.43 6.68
C PHE A 173 7.47 -5.68 5.42
N LEU A 174 7.37 -6.30 4.24
CA LEU A 174 7.51 -5.58 2.98
C LEU A 174 6.31 -4.65 2.72
N SER A 175 5.13 -4.98 3.26
CA SER A 175 3.88 -4.26 2.96
C SER A 175 3.85 -2.82 3.47
N PRO A 176 4.32 -2.46 4.68
CA PRO A 176 4.33 -1.06 5.12
C PRO A 176 5.24 -0.18 4.25
N VAL A 177 6.36 -0.72 3.74
CA VAL A 177 7.24 0.00 2.81
C VAL A 177 6.51 0.32 1.51
N LEU A 178 5.90 -0.69 0.88
CA LEU A 178 5.16 -0.54 -0.36
C LEU A 178 3.94 0.38 -0.21
N PHE A 179 3.17 0.21 0.87
CA PHE A 179 2.00 1.04 1.13
C PHE A 179 2.39 2.47 1.54
N GLY A 180 3.53 2.67 2.20
CA GLY A 180 4.09 4.00 2.47
C GLY A 180 4.41 4.75 1.18
N MET A 181 5.05 4.08 0.22
CA MET A 181 5.30 4.65 -1.11
C MET A 181 3.99 4.98 -1.84
N ALA A 182 3.05 4.03 -1.85
CA ALA A 182 1.74 4.22 -2.46
C ALA A 182 0.97 5.39 -1.82
N ASN A 183 1.13 5.61 -0.53
CA ASN A 183 0.49 6.70 0.20
C ASN A 183 1.02 8.08 -0.22
N ILE A 184 2.34 8.25 -0.36
CA ILE A 184 2.95 9.49 -0.90
C ILE A 184 2.42 9.77 -2.30
N LEU A 185 2.45 8.76 -3.18
CA LEU A 185 1.92 8.88 -4.54
C LEU A 185 0.43 9.24 -4.53
N SER A 186 -0.34 8.66 -3.60
CA SER A 186 -1.75 9.00 -3.41
C SER A 186 -1.92 10.46 -2.98
N GLY A 187 -1.07 10.99 -2.11
CA GLY A 187 -1.05 12.42 -1.78
C GLY A 187 -0.84 13.31 -3.01
N VAL A 188 0.10 12.94 -3.88
CA VAL A 188 0.33 13.67 -5.14
C VAL A 188 -0.89 13.58 -6.05
N LEU A 189 -1.49 12.40 -6.21
CA LEU A 189 -2.70 12.20 -7.03
C LEU A 189 -3.91 12.98 -6.48
N GLN A 190 -4.02 13.09 -5.15
CA GLN A 190 -5.06 13.90 -4.49
C GLN A 190 -4.91 15.37 -4.83
N TYR A 191 -3.67 15.90 -4.79
CA TYR A 191 -3.39 17.28 -5.19
C TYR A 191 -3.85 17.56 -6.64
N PHE A 192 -3.55 16.65 -7.57
CA PHE A 192 -3.96 16.77 -8.98
C PHE A 192 -5.39 16.33 -9.28
N GLN A 193 -6.21 16.07 -8.25
CA GLN A 193 -7.61 15.66 -8.39
C GLN A 193 -7.79 14.42 -9.28
N LYS A 194 -6.86 13.47 -9.21
CA LYS A 194 -6.90 12.19 -9.95
C LYS A 194 -7.68 11.13 -9.17
N PHE A 195 -8.93 11.43 -8.86
CA PHE A 195 -9.77 10.63 -7.97
C PHE A 195 -10.12 9.24 -8.50
N VAL A 196 -10.20 9.06 -9.83
CA VAL A 196 -10.35 7.71 -10.41
C VAL A 196 -9.13 6.85 -10.10
N ALA A 197 -7.91 7.40 -10.23
CA ALA A 197 -6.69 6.67 -9.91
C ALA A 197 -6.61 6.29 -8.44
N LEU A 198 -7.03 7.20 -7.57
CA LEU A 198 -7.12 6.97 -6.12
C LEU A 198 -8.17 5.90 -5.78
N GLY A 199 -9.36 5.97 -6.37
CA GLY A 199 -10.44 5.03 -6.14
C GLY A 199 -10.16 3.61 -6.65
N MET A 200 -9.30 3.46 -7.66
CA MET A 200 -8.91 2.14 -8.17
C MET A 200 -7.99 1.36 -7.22
N ALA A 201 -7.18 2.03 -6.40
CA ALA A 201 -6.24 1.37 -5.51
C ALA A 201 -6.88 0.31 -4.59
N PRO A 202 -7.95 0.62 -3.82
CA PRO A 202 -8.58 -0.38 -2.95
C PRO A 202 -9.32 -1.49 -3.73
N ILE A 203 -9.77 -1.23 -4.96
CA ILE A 203 -10.32 -2.27 -5.85
C ILE A 203 -9.24 -3.26 -6.25
N LEU A 204 -8.10 -2.76 -6.75
CA LEU A 204 -6.98 -3.61 -7.16
C LEU A 204 -6.45 -4.45 -5.99
N TYR A 205 -6.42 -3.87 -4.78
CA TYR A 205 -6.05 -4.60 -3.57
C TYR A 205 -6.99 -5.79 -3.30
N ASN A 206 -8.31 -5.56 -3.33
CA ASN A 206 -9.28 -6.64 -3.13
C ASN A 206 -9.20 -7.71 -4.23
N LEU A 207 -9.05 -7.30 -5.49
CA LEU A 207 -8.90 -8.23 -6.61
C LEU A 207 -7.62 -9.07 -6.50
N GLY A 208 -6.52 -8.49 -6.02
CA GLY A 208 -5.27 -9.22 -5.77
C GLY A 208 -5.46 -10.33 -4.74
N ILE A 209 -6.14 -10.04 -3.62
CA ILE A 209 -6.41 -11.06 -2.60
C ILE A 209 -7.37 -12.14 -3.15
N ILE A 210 -8.44 -11.74 -3.84
CA ILE A 210 -9.37 -12.69 -4.48
C ILE A 210 -8.61 -13.61 -5.44
N PHE A 211 -7.70 -13.05 -6.24
CA PHE A 211 -6.83 -13.83 -7.13
C PHE A 211 -5.95 -14.81 -6.35
N GLY A 212 -5.31 -14.37 -5.26
CA GLY A 212 -4.53 -15.23 -4.37
C GLY A 212 -5.35 -16.40 -3.81
N ILE A 213 -6.60 -16.14 -3.37
CA ILE A 213 -7.51 -17.17 -2.87
C ILE A 213 -7.91 -18.17 -3.96
N ILE A 214 -8.21 -17.70 -5.18
CA ILE A 214 -8.71 -18.59 -6.24
C ILE A 214 -7.57 -19.43 -6.85
N PHE A 215 -6.39 -18.83 -7.06
CA PHE A 215 -5.33 -19.44 -7.87
C PHE A 215 -4.12 -19.94 -7.07
N LEU A 216 -3.74 -19.26 -5.98
CA LEU A 216 -2.54 -19.61 -5.20
C LEU A 216 -2.87 -20.46 -3.98
N SER A 217 -3.97 -20.19 -3.30
CA SER A 217 -4.40 -20.96 -2.12
C SER A 217 -4.56 -22.46 -2.36
N PRO A 218 -5.06 -22.96 -3.52
CA PRO A 218 -5.12 -24.40 -3.77
C PRO A 218 -3.75 -25.11 -3.77
N ARG A 219 -2.65 -24.37 -4.00
CA ARG A 219 -1.28 -24.92 -4.06
C ARG A 219 -0.44 -24.58 -2.82
N MET A 220 -0.68 -23.42 -2.20
CA MET A 220 0.15 -22.88 -1.12
C MET A 220 -0.60 -22.71 0.19
N GLY A 221 -1.88 -23.09 0.26
CA GLY A 221 -2.73 -22.90 1.45
C GLY A 221 -2.91 -21.41 1.78
N ILE A 222 -2.98 -21.08 3.06
CA ILE A 222 -3.17 -19.70 3.53
C ILE A 222 -2.03 -18.76 3.14
N LEU A 223 -0.82 -19.29 2.89
CA LEU A 223 0.32 -18.51 2.41
C LEU A 223 0.04 -17.88 1.03
N GLY A 224 -0.70 -18.58 0.16
CA GLY A 224 -1.07 -18.07 -1.17
C GLY A 224 -1.99 -16.85 -1.16
N VAL A 225 -2.59 -16.52 -0.01
CA VAL A 225 -3.42 -15.33 0.21
C VAL A 225 -2.57 -14.12 0.62
N GLY A 226 -1.40 -14.34 1.22
CA GLY A 226 -0.52 -13.29 1.76
C GLY A 226 0.59 -12.83 0.82
N VAL A 227 0.68 -13.40 -0.40
CA VAL A 227 1.70 -13.11 -1.42
C VAL A 227 1.14 -12.23 -2.52
#